data_AF-A0A1F3X8Y5-F1
#
_entry.id   AF-A0A1F3X8Y5-F1
#
_cell.length_a   1.000
_cell.length_b   1.000
_cell.length_c   1.000
_cell.angle_alpha   90.00
_cell.angle_beta   90.00
_cell.angle_gamma   90.00
#
_symmetry.space_group_name_H-M   'P 1'
#
loop_
_entity.id
_entity.type
_entity.pdbx_description
1 polymer ?
#
loop_
_entity_poly.entity_id
_entity_poly.type
_entity_poly.pdbx_seq_one_letter_code
_entity_poly.pdbx_strand_id
1 'polypeptide(L)'
;MRDYWVSKLFFDMQQPQAAEEYRANRDKVLDRYPLKPEMRQAVVSDDVATLAKVVNPYLLRFFYVAIGKPESWFLERISKTAQAKDAVHG
;
A
#
# COMPACT_ATOMS: atom_id res chain seq x y z
N MET A 1 3.82 14.23 -4.75
CA MET A 1 3.18 14.72 -3.50
C MET A 1 2.66 13.49 -2.77
N ARG A 2 2.77 13.44 -1.43
CA ARG A 2 2.29 12.29 -0.66
C ARG A 2 0.77 12.34 -0.48
N ASP A 3 0.11 11.20 -0.54
CA ASP A 3 -1.32 11.10 -0.21
C ASP A 3 -1.45 10.89 1.31
N TYR A 4 -2.09 11.85 1.98
CA TYR A 4 -2.23 11.84 3.44
C TYR A 4 -3.08 10.66 3.92
N TRP A 5 -4.20 10.38 3.26
CA TRP A 5 -5.15 9.37 3.75
C TRP A 5 -4.65 7.95 3.52
N VAL A 6 -3.96 7.70 2.39
CA VAL A 6 -3.25 6.42 2.19
C VAL A 6 -2.14 6.25 3.22
N SER A 7 -1.36 7.32 3.49
CA SER A 7 -0.32 7.25 4.52
C SER A 7 -0.90 7.00 5.92
N LYS A 8 -2.03 7.65 6.25
CA LYS A 8 -2.71 7.47 7.54
C LYS A 8 -3.26 6.04 7.69
N LEU A 9 -3.91 5.50 6.66
CA LEU A 9 -4.34 4.10 6.62
C LEU A 9 -3.17 3.15 6.91
N PHE A 10 -2.06 3.28 6.17
CA PHE A 10 -0.90 2.39 6.34
C PHE A 10 -0.23 2.55 7.70
N PHE A 11 -0.23 3.75 8.26
CA PHE A 11 0.26 4.00 9.61
C PHE A 11 -0.59 3.29 10.66
N ASP A 12 -1.92 3.37 10.54
CA ASP A 12 -2.85 2.74 11.49
C ASP A 12 -2.75 1.21 11.44
N MET A 13 -2.43 0.62 10.29
CA MET A 13 -2.21 -0.82 10.15
C MET A 13 -1.00 -1.36 10.92
N GLN A 14 -0.16 -0.49 11.50
CA GLN A 14 0.88 -0.94 12.44
C GLN A 14 0.28 -1.46 13.76
N GLN A 15 -0.97 -1.10 14.08
CA GLN A 15 -1.70 -1.67 15.21
C GLN A 15 -2.19 -3.08 14.84
N PRO A 16 -1.82 -4.14 15.59
CA PRO A 16 -2.20 -5.51 15.25
C PRO A 16 -3.70 -5.72 15.05
N GLN A 17 -4.53 -5.10 15.89
CA GLN A 17 -5.99 -5.20 15.81
C GLN A 17 -6.54 -4.58 14.53
N ALA A 18 -5.96 -3.47 14.07
CA ALA A 18 -6.37 -2.82 12.83
C ALA A 18 -6.00 -3.65 11.61
N ALA A 19 -4.81 -4.26 11.62
CA ALA A 19 -4.37 -5.18 10.57
C ALA A 19 -5.22 -6.47 10.53
N GLU A 20 -5.58 -7.02 11.70
CA GLU A 20 -6.50 -8.15 11.81
C GLU A 20 -7.89 -7.82 11.24
N GLU A 21 -8.45 -6.66 11.61
CA GLU A 21 -9.72 -6.21 11.08
C GLU A 21 -9.66 -5.99 9.56
N TYR A 22 -8.55 -5.44 9.06
CA TYR A 22 -8.34 -5.26 7.62
C TYR A 22 -8.29 -6.59 6.88
N ARG A 23 -7.60 -7.60 7.43
CA ARG A 23 -7.57 -8.95 6.84
C ARG A 23 -8.95 -9.62 6.84
N ALA A 24 -9.73 -9.40 7.89
CA ALA A 24 -11.06 -9.99 8.03
C ALA A 24 -12.11 -9.31 7.13
N ASN A 25 -12.08 -7.97 7.06
CA ASN A 25 -13.00 -7.19 6.24
C ASN A 25 -12.33 -5.87 5.80
N ARG A 26 -11.62 -5.95 4.68
CA ARG A 26 -10.90 -4.84 4.09
C ARG A 26 -11.82 -3.64 3.81
N ASP A 27 -12.96 -3.85 3.19
CA ASP A 27 -13.84 -2.75 2.76
C ASP A 27 -14.36 -1.95 3.96
N LYS A 28 -14.75 -2.64 5.04
CA LYS A 28 -15.16 -1.99 6.30
C LYS A 28 -14.07 -1.08 6.87
N VAL A 29 -12.80 -1.48 6.77
CA VAL A 29 -11.69 -0.63 7.23
C VAL A 29 -11.48 0.53 6.28
N LEU A 30 -11.50 0.29 4.96
CA LEU A 30 -11.31 1.34 3.95
C LEU A 30 -12.39 2.43 3.99
N ASP A 31 -13.63 2.08 4.33
CA ASP A 31 -14.74 3.04 4.47
C ASP A 31 -14.53 4.10 5.56
N ARG A 32 -13.60 3.88 6.49
CA ARG A 32 -13.22 4.85 7.54
C ARG A 32 -12.33 5.97 7.01
N TYR A 33 -11.76 5.80 5.82
CA TYR A 33 -10.80 6.72 5.24
C TYR A 33 -11.42 7.38 4.00
N PRO A 34 -11.36 8.72 3.87
CA PRO A 34 -11.82 9.41 2.67
C PRO A 34 -10.76 9.29 1.55
N LEU A 35 -10.51 8.06 1.12
CA LEU A 35 -9.62 7.75 0.01
C LEU A 35 -10.24 8.22 -1.30
N LYS A 36 -9.42 8.82 -2.16
CA LYS A 36 -9.83 9.04 -3.55
C LYS A 36 -10.11 7.69 -4.23
N PRO A 37 -11.07 7.61 -5.16
CA PRO A 37 -11.44 6.36 -5.81
C PRO A 37 -10.24 5.61 -6.41
N GLU A 38 -9.32 6.32 -7.05
CA GLU A 38 -8.11 5.75 -7.64
C GLU A 38 -7.16 5.16 -6.59
N MET A 39 -7.06 5.77 -5.40
CA MET A 39 -6.21 5.29 -4.31
C MET A 39 -6.85 4.11 -3.61
N ARG A 40 -8.18 4.13 -3.43
CA ARG A 40 -8.92 2.98 -2.93
C ARG A 40 -8.73 1.78 -3.85
N GLN A 41 -8.85 1.97 -5.15
CA GLN A 41 -8.62 0.92 -6.14
C GLN A 41 -7.19 0.39 -6.05
N ALA A 42 -6.19 1.27 -5.99
CA ALA A 42 -4.78 0.87 -5.87
C ALA A 42 -4.51 0.03 -4.61
N VAL A 43 -5.13 0.38 -3.47
CA VAL A 43 -5.04 -0.42 -2.23
C VAL A 43 -5.73 -1.78 -2.40
N VAL A 44 -6.93 -1.80 -3.00
CA VAL A 44 -7.72 -3.03 -3.20
C VAL A 44 -7.02 -4.00 -4.16
N SER A 45 -6.37 -3.50 -5.21
CA SER A 45 -5.68 -4.30 -6.23
C SER A 45 -4.22 -4.59 -5.90
N ASP A 46 -3.73 -4.24 -4.70
CA ASP A 46 -2.32 -4.38 -4.33
C ASP A 46 -1.37 -3.70 -5.35
N ASP A 47 -1.76 -2.54 -5.91
CA ASP A 47 -0.97 -1.79 -6.89
C ASP A 47 0.19 -1.02 -6.23
N VAL A 48 1.25 -1.78 -5.93
CA VAL A 48 2.50 -1.27 -5.35
C VAL A 48 3.08 -0.13 -6.18
N ALA A 49 2.95 -0.15 -7.50
CA ALA A 49 3.54 0.86 -8.38
C ALA A 49 2.88 2.22 -8.23
N THR A 50 1.56 2.25 -8.14
CA THR A 50 0.80 3.47 -7.89
C THR A 50 1.01 3.96 -6.46
N LEU A 51 0.94 3.06 -5.47
CA LEU A 51 1.09 3.43 -4.07
C LEU A 51 2.50 3.96 -3.75
N ALA A 52 3.56 3.37 -4.30
CA ALA A 52 4.94 3.80 -4.09
C ALA A 52 5.23 5.25 -4.52
N LYS A 53 4.42 5.81 -5.43
CA LYS A 53 4.54 7.22 -5.87
C LYS A 53 4.02 8.21 -4.84
N VAL A 54 3.13 7.77 -3.94
CA VAL A 54 2.35 8.64 -3.05
C VAL A 54 2.55 8.35 -1.56
N VAL A 55 3.22 7.26 -1.20
CA VAL A 55 3.56 6.96 0.21
C VAL A 55 5.05 6.75 0.44
N ASN A 56 5.47 6.83 1.71
CA ASN A 56 6.84 6.47 2.09
C ASN A 56 7.07 4.96 1.83
N PRO A 57 8.17 4.55 1.14
CA PRO A 57 8.48 3.14 0.88
C PRO A 57 8.52 2.24 2.11
N TYR A 58 9.01 2.75 3.25
CA TYR A 58 9.04 1.99 4.50
C TYR A 58 7.62 1.74 5.02
N LEU A 59 6.78 2.76 4.98
CA LEU A 59 5.40 2.66 5.41
C LEU A 59 4.60 1.68 4.52
N LEU A 60 4.85 1.72 3.20
CA LEU A 60 4.28 0.78 2.24
C LEU A 60 4.69 -0.66 2.54
N ARG A 61 5.99 -0.88 2.79
CA ARG A 61 6.53 -2.19 3.16
C ARG A 61 5.87 -2.70 4.46
N PHE A 62 5.81 -1.86 5.50
CA PHE A 62 5.19 -2.23 6.77
C PHE A 62 3.73 -2.59 6.61
N PHE A 63 2.96 -1.83 5.83
CA PHE A 63 1.56 -2.15 5.55
C PHE A 63 1.40 -3.56 4.98
N TYR A 64 2.19 -3.93 3.96
CA TYR A 64 2.08 -5.25 3.34
C TYR A 64 2.46 -6.39 4.28
N VAL A 65 3.50 -6.21 5.10
CA VAL A 65 3.85 -7.17 6.14
C VAL A 65 2.73 -7.26 7.18
N ALA A 66 2.18 -6.13 7.61
CA ALA A 66 1.11 -6.07 8.61
C ALA A 66 -0.14 -6.82 8.14
N ILE A 67 -0.49 -6.78 6.85
CA ILE A 67 -1.64 -7.52 6.31
C ILE A 67 -1.30 -8.97 5.88
N GLY A 68 -0.09 -9.46 6.18
CA GLY A 68 0.29 -10.86 6.01
C GLY A 68 0.94 -11.22 4.67
N LYS A 69 1.37 -10.24 3.87
CA LYS A 69 2.18 -10.53 2.68
C LYS A 69 3.64 -10.79 3.11
N PRO A 70 4.33 -11.79 2.53
CA PRO A 70 5.73 -12.01 2.82
C PRO A 70 6.60 -10.88 2.22
N GLU A 71 7.76 -10.63 2.81
CA GLU A 71 8.68 -9.60 2.34
C GLU A 71 9.13 -9.82 0.88
N SER A 72 9.37 -11.07 0.49
CA SER A 72 9.73 -11.43 -0.89
C SER A 72 8.68 -11.00 -1.92
N TRP A 73 7.39 -11.09 -1.58
CA TRP A 73 6.28 -10.65 -2.43
C TRP A 73 6.32 -9.14 -2.68
N PHE A 74 6.71 -8.37 -1.66
CA PHE A 74 6.83 -6.91 -1.77
C PHE A 74 8.06 -6.52 -2.60
N LEU A 75 9.20 -7.15 -2.35
CA LEU A 75 10.45 -6.90 -3.08
C LEU A 75 10.31 -7.21 -4.58
N GLU A 76 9.63 -8.31 -4.92
CA GLU A 76 9.33 -8.65 -6.32
C GLU A 76 8.51 -7.56 -7.02
N ARG A 77 7.54 -6.96 -6.33
CA ARG A 77 6.67 -5.93 -6.91
C ARG A 77 7.33 -4.58 -6.99
N ILE A 78 8.01 -4.14 -5.92
CA ILE A 78 8.66 -2.83 -5.90
C ILE A 78 9.83 -2.78 -6.90
N SER A 79 10.56 -3.89 -7.11
CA SER A 79 11.64 -3.94 -8.11
C SER A 79 11.15 -3.76 -9.55
N LYS A 80 9.98 -4.30 -9.89
CA LYS A 80 9.33 -4.08 -11.20
C LYS A 80 8.99 -2.60 -11.44
N THR A 81 8.74 -1.84 -10.38
CA THR A 81 8.51 -0.37 -10.49
C THR A 81 9.79 0.40 -10.82
N ALA A 82 10.94 -0.05 -10.31
CA ALA A 82 12.23 0.56 -10.59
C ALA A 82 12.68 0.26 -12.03
N GLN A 83 12.56 -1.00 -12.47
CA GLN A 83 12.91 -1.41 -13.84
C GLN A 83 12.07 -0.70 -14.91
N ALA A 84 10.77 -0.47 -14.65
CA ALA A 84 9.91 0.28 -15.55
C ALA A 84 10.31 1.77 -15.66
N LYS A 85 10.96 2.34 -14.64
CA LYS A 85 11.47 3.72 -14.69
C LYS A 85 12.74 3.82 -15.54
N ASP A 86 13.61 2.82 -15.48
CA ASP A 86 14.86 2.80 -16.24
C ASP A 86 14.62 2.54 -17.74
N ALA A 87 13.62 1.71 -18.09
CA ALA A 87 13.26 1.43 -19.49
C ALA A 87 12.64 2.62 -20.24
N VAL A 88 12.14 3.65 -19.54
CA VAL A 88 11.53 4.85 -20.13
C VAL A 88 12.58 5.96 -20.40
N HIS A 89 13.83 5.75 -20.00
CA HIS A 89 14.94 6.68 -20.22
C HIS A 89 16.08 6.08 -21.07
N GLY A 90 15.84 4.94 -21.72
CA GLY A 90 16.75 4.28 -22.66
C GLY A 90 16.40 4.51 -24.12
#